data_AF-A0A285B8H5-F1
#
_entry.id   AF-A0A285B8H5-F1
#
_cell.length_a   1.000
_cell.length_b   1.000
_cell.length_c   1.000
_cell.angle_alpha   90.00
_cell.angle_beta   90.00
_cell.angle_gamma   90.00
#
_symmetry.space_group_name_H-M   'P 1'
#
loop_
_entity.id
_entity.type
_entity.pdbx_description
1 polymer ?
#
loop_
_entity_poly.entity_id
_entity_poly.type
_entity_poly.pdbx_seq_one_letter_code
_entity_poly.pdbx_strand_id
1 'polypeptide(L)'
;MERRFGDWRLLADEYDHDNWLDDSETDRLELVLDAILVRNARFCPVLLTLINEREENIEGAGVITELLRFPGDPPRRWLDRRVLRDVVREARAVNAQV
;
A
#
# COMPACT_ATOMS: atom_id res chain seq x y z
N MET A 1 1.41 -6.05 -5.92
CA MET A 1 2.65 -6.78 -5.52
C MET A 1 2.24 -7.87 -4.56
N GLU A 2 2.83 -9.05 -4.66
CA GLU A 2 2.46 -10.19 -3.82
C GLU A 2 3.73 -10.83 -3.25
N ARG A 3 3.69 -11.22 -1.97
CA ARG A 3 4.77 -11.95 -1.33
C ARG A 3 4.22 -13.00 -0.37
N ARG A 4 4.72 -14.24 -0.49
CA ARG A 4 4.36 -15.37 0.38
C ARG A 4 5.51 -15.72 1.33
N PHE A 5 5.18 -16.14 2.54
CA PHE A 5 6.13 -16.60 3.56
C PHE A 5 5.46 -17.58 4.55
N GLY A 6 5.75 -18.87 4.43
CA GLY A 6 5.01 -19.89 5.17
C GLY A 6 3.52 -19.88 4.77
N ASP A 7 2.63 -19.93 5.76
CA ASP A 7 1.17 -19.84 5.57
C ASP A 7 0.68 -18.40 5.34
N TRP A 8 1.58 -17.42 5.26
CA TRP A 8 1.22 -16.01 5.16
C TRP A 8 1.41 -15.46 3.76
N ARG A 9 0.45 -14.64 3.34
CA ARG A 9 0.50 -13.90 2.09
C ARG A 9 0.28 -12.42 2.34
N LEU A 10 1.23 -11.59 1.87
CA LEU A 10 1.12 -10.14 1.83
C LEU A 10 0.76 -9.69 0.41
N LEU A 11 -0.39 -9.04 0.28
CA LEU A 11 -0.86 -8.39 -0.94
C LEU A 11 -0.71 -6.89 -0.82
N ALA A 12 -0.46 -6.25 -1.96
CA ALA A 12 -0.32 -4.82 -2.10
C ALA A 12 -0.97 -4.41 -3.43
N ASP A 13 -2.24 -4.05 -3.34
CA ASP A 13 -3.10 -3.79 -4.49
C ASP A 13 -3.51 -2.33 -4.58
N GLU A 14 -3.75 -1.85 -5.79
CA GLU A 14 -4.31 -0.51 -5.99
C GLU A 14 -5.67 -0.43 -5.30
N TYR A 15 -5.86 0.63 -4.54
CA TYR A 15 -7.06 0.84 -3.75
C TYR A 15 -7.81 2.05 -4.29
N ASP A 16 -9.07 1.82 -4.64
CA ASP A 16 -9.97 2.82 -5.20
C ASP A 16 -10.50 3.72 -4.08
N HIS A 17 -9.60 4.54 -3.54
CA HIS A 17 -9.89 5.55 -2.54
C HIS A 17 -9.27 6.87 -2.95
N ASP A 18 -9.85 7.97 -2.51
CA ASP A 18 -9.36 9.29 -2.86
C ASP A 18 -7.94 9.46 -2.28
N ASN A 19 -6.99 9.82 -3.16
CA ASN A 19 -5.74 10.42 -2.71
C ASN A 19 -6.01 11.89 -2.37
N TRP A 20 -5.36 12.38 -1.32
CA TRP A 20 -5.41 13.77 -0.91
C TRP A 20 -4.36 14.57 -1.69
N LEU A 21 -4.60 14.74 -2.98
CA LEU A 21 -3.94 15.80 -3.75
C LEU A 21 -4.98 16.90 -3.92
N ASP A 22 -4.94 17.90 -3.04
CA ASP A 22 -5.88 19.01 -3.16
C ASP A 22 -5.45 19.97 -4.29
N ASP A 23 -6.43 20.58 -4.95
CA ASP A 23 -6.19 21.54 -6.04
C ASP A 23 -5.49 22.83 -5.56
N SER A 24 -5.38 23.02 -4.24
CA SER A 24 -4.74 24.20 -3.64
C SER A 24 -3.22 24.07 -3.50
N GLU A 25 -2.68 22.85 -3.54
CA GLU A 25 -1.24 22.56 -3.60
C GLU A 25 -0.72 22.58 -5.05
N THR A 26 -0.88 23.71 -5.76
CA THR A 26 -0.61 23.82 -7.21
C THR A 26 0.78 23.35 -7.64
N ASP A 27 1.84 23.70 -6.90
CA ASP A 27 3.22 23.26 -7.24
C ASP A 27 3.38 21.73 -7.13
N ARG A 28 2.70 21.11 -6.17
CA ARG A 28 2.72 19.65 -5.98
C ARG A 28 1.87 18.95 -7.04
N LEU A 29 0.75 19.55 -7.40
CA LEU A 29 -0.13 19.08 -8.47
C LEU A 29 0.61 19.00 -9.80
N GLU A 30 1.36 20.05 -10.19
CA GLU A 30 2.14 20.03 -11.42
C GLU A 30 3.19 18.90 -11.45
N LEU A 31 3.91 18.69 -10.34
CA LEU A 31 4.90 17.62 -10.23
C LEU A 31 4.29 16.22 -10.33
N VAL A 32 3.12 16.01 -9.72
CA VAL A 32 2.40 14.74 -9.79
C VAL A 32 1.86 14.50 -11.21
N LEU A 33 1.30 15.53 -11.84
CA LEU A 33 0.83 15.45 -13.23
C LEU A 33 1.97 15.15 -14.20
N ASP A 34 3.13 15.80 -14.08
CA ASP A 34 4.31 15.47 -14.89
C ASP A 34 4.74 14.02 -14.67
N ALA A 35 4.80 13.57 -13.41
CA ALA A 35 5.16 12.19 -13.10
C ALA A 35 4.18 11.18 -13.74
N ILE A 36 2.88 11.43 -13.70
CA ILE A 36 1.87 10.54 -14.27
C ILE A 36 1.89 10.60 -15.80
N LEU A 37 1.75 11.79 -16.37
CA LEU A 37 1.52 12.00 -17.81
C LEU A 37 2.79 11.80 -18.63
N VAL A 38 3.95 12.20 -18.11
CA VAL A 38 5.23 12.15 -18.85
C VAL A 38 6.05 10.93 -18.46
N ARG A 39 6.10 10.59 -17.17
CA ARG A 39 6.96 9.53 -16.64
C ARG A 39 6.22 8.22 -16.36
N ASN A 40 4.94 8.15 -16.74
CA ASN A 40 4.05 6.99 -16.58
C ASN A 40 3.96 6.49 -15.13
N ALA A 41 4.09 7.40 -14.16
CA ALA A 41 3.90 7.07 -12.76
C ALA A 41 2.44 6.66 -12.48
N ARG A 42 2.24 6.02 -11.34
CA ARG A 42 0.93 5.70 -10.77
C ARG A 42 0.78 6.44 -9.46
N PHE A 43 -0.22 7.31 -9.38
CA PHE A 43 -0.59 8.00 -8.15
C PHE A 43 -1.94 7.46 -7.69
N CYS A 44 -1.89 6.44 -6.83
CA CYS A 44 -3.07 5.72 -6.35
C CYS A 44 -2.74 5.14 -4.98
N PRO A 45 -3.68 5.19 -4.00
CA PRO A 45 -3.45 4.52 -2.74
C PRO A 45 -3.25 3.01 -2.94
N VAL A 46 -2.60 2.39 -1.96
CA VAL A 46 -2.34 0.96 -1.97
C VAL A 46 -2.87 0.33 -0.71
N LEU A 47 -3.74 -0.67 -0.86
CA LEU A 47 -4.16 -1.51 0.23
C LEU A 47 -3.11 -2.61 0.43
N LEU A 48 -2.52 -2.62 1.62
CA LEU A 48 -1.77 -3.76 2.13
C LEU A 48 -2.72 -4.69 2.86
N THR A 49 -2.73 -5.96 2.48
CA THR A 49 -3.52 -7.00 3.13
C THR A 49 -2.62 -8.15 3.53
N LEU A 50 -2.67 -8.53 4.80
CA LEU A 50 -1.99 -9.70 5.33
C LEU A 50 -3.02 -10.81 5.53
N ILE A 51 -2.81 -11.91 4.83
CA ILE A 51 -3.71 -13.06 4.77
C ILE A 51 -3.00 -14.26 5.39
N ASN A 52 -3.69 -14.97 6.28
CA ASN A 52 -3.32 -16.31 6.70
C ASN A 52 -3.97 -17.30 5.73
N GLU A 53 -3.20 -17.83 4.78
CA GLU A 53 -3.69 -18.74 3.73
C GLU A 53 -4.19 -20.07 4.31
N ARG A 54 -3.70 -20.49 5.48
CA ARG A 54 -4.15 -21.72 6.15
C ARG A 54 -5.53 -21.58 6.76
N GLU A 55 -5.83 -20.40 7.31
CA GLU A 55 -7.12 -20.10 7.95
C GLU A 55 -8.08 -19.40 6.99
N GLU A 56 -7.64 -19.10 5.77
CA GLU A 56 -8.36 -18.37 4.74
C GLU A 56 -8.88 -16.99 5.20
N ASN A 57 -8.21 -16.39 6.19
CA ASN A 57 -8.62 -15.15 6.85
C ASN A 57 -7.69 -13.97 6.56
N ILE A 58 -8.27 -12.78 6.52
CA ILE A 58 -7.54 -11.51 6.54
C ILE A 58 -7.23 -11.18 7.99
N GLU A 59 -5.94 -11.14 8.33
CA GLU A 59 -5.46 -10.93 9.69
C GLU A 59 -5.06 -9.47 9.93
N GLY A 60 -4.79 -8.70 8.88
CA GLY A 60 -4.54 -7.27 9.02
C GLY A 60 -4.62 -6.53 7.70
N ALA A 61 -4.96 -5.25 7.76
CA ALA A 61 -5.09 -4.41 6.57
C ALA A 61 -4.68 -2.96 6.84
N GLY A 62 -4.10 -2.31 5.83
CA GLY A 62 -3.65 -0.92 5.97
C GLY A 62 -3.46 -0.24 4.63
N VAL A 63 -3.80 1.05 4.56
CA VAL A 63 -3.72 1.82 3.31
C VAL A 63 -2.47 2.72 3.34
N ILE A 64 -1.72 2.69 2.25
CA ILE A 64 -0.67 3.68 1.95
C ILE A 64 -1.29 4.71 1.01
N THR A 65 -1.54 5.92 1.50
CA THR A 65 -2.03 7.06 0.72
C THR A 65 -0.87 7.91 0.19
N GLU A 66 -1.15 8.90 -0.66
CA GLU A 66 -0.16 9.86 -1.17
C GLU A 66 1.03 9.20 -1.88
N LEU A 67 0.74 8.07 -2.54
CA LEU A 67 1.77 7.20 -3.09
C LEU A 67 1.98 7.46 -4.58
N LEU A 68 3.16 7.95 -4.94
CA LEU A 68 3.61 8.08 -6.32
C LEU A 68 4.61 6.97 -6.66
N ARG A 69 4.22 6.02 -7.51
CA ARG A 69 5.05 4.88 -7.93
C ARG A 69 5.49 5.03 -9.38
N PHE A 70 6.79 4.89 -9.65
CA PHE A 70 7.29 4.84 -11.02
C PHE A 70 7.32 3.41 -11.55
N PRO A 71 7.10 3.20 -12.87
CA PRO A 71 7.26 1.89 -13.49
C PRO A 71 8.66 1.31 -13.22
N GLY A 72 8.71 0.06 -12.81
CA GLY A 72 9.97 -0.64 -12.52
C GLY A 72 10.59 -0.32 -11.15
N ASP A 73 10.02 0.60 -10.36
CA ASP A 73 10.52 0.84 -9.01
C ASP A 73 10.32 -0.39 -8.12
N PRO A 74 11.37 -0.85 -7.41
CA PRO A 74 11.23 -1.98 -6.51
C PRO A 74 10.32 -1.61 -5.32
N PRO A 75 9.56 -2.55 -4.75
CA PRO A 75 8.64 -2.28 -3.63
C PRO A 75 9.26 -1.53 -2.45
N ARG A 76 10.54 -1.76 -2.16
CA ARG A 76 11.28 -1.06 -1.10
C ARG A 76 11.35 0.48 -1.26
N ARG A 77 11.06 1.03 -2.45
CA ARG A 77 11.05 2.48 -2.70
C ARG A 77 9.73 3.15 -2.30
N TRP A 78 8.63 2.42 -2.32
CA TRP A 78 7.29 2.97 -2.09
C TRP A 78 6.56 2.31 -0.92
N LEU A 79 7.01 1.15 -0.45
CA LEU A 79 6.38 0.45 0.67
C LEU A 79 6.66 1.17 1.99
N ASP A 80 5.61 1.66 2.65
CA ASP A 80 5.71 2.27 3.97
C ASP A 80 5.86 1.20 5.06
N ARG A 81 7.01 1.23 5.75
CA ARG A 81 7.33 0.31 6.87
C ARG A 81 6.46 0.55 8.10
N ARG A 82 5.90 1.75 8.28
CA ARG A 82 4.99 2.07 9.38
C ARG A 82 3.67 1.35 9.17
N VAL A 83 3.05 1.53 8.01
CA VAL A 83 1.82 0.82 7.63
C VAL A 83 2.02 -0.69 7.68
N LEU A 84 3.13 -1.22 7.13
CA LEU A 84 3.43 -2.65 7.21
C LEU A 84 3.52 -3.14 8.66
N ARG A 85 4.15 -2.37 9.56
CA ARG A 85 4.26 -2.74 10.97
C ARG A 85 2.89 -2.72 11.65
N ASP A 86 2.04 -1.77 11.31
CA ASP A 86 0.69 -1.66 11.89
C ASP A 86 -0.18 -2.83 11.45
N VAL A 87 -0.16 -3.20 10.16
CA VAL A 87 -0.81 -4.40 9.61
C VAL A 87 -0.35 -5.68 10.33
N VAL A 88 0.97 -5.84 10.50
CA VAL A 88 1.53 -7.02 11.22
C VAL A 88 1.13 -7.01 12.70
N ARG A 89 1.02 -5.82 13.29
CA ARG A 89 0.65 -5.67 14.70
C ARG A 89 -0.82 -5.99 14.93
N GLU A 90 -1.69 -5.60 14.01
CA GLU A 90 -3.11 -5.97 13.98
C GLU A 90 -3.27 -7.50 13.91
N ALA A 91 -2.59 -8.15 12.96
CA ALA A 91 -2.59 -9.61 12.84
C ALA A 91 -2.14 -10.32 14.12
N ARG A 92 -1.12 -9.79 14.80
CA ARG A 92 -0.69 -10.36 16.10
C ARG A 92 -1.70 -10.15 17.22
N ALA A 93 -2.46 -9.06 17.19
CA ALA A 93 -3.48 -8.78 18.20
C ALA A 93 -4.69 -9.72 18.04
N VAL A 94 -5.10 -10.00 16.80
CA VAL A 94 -6.16 -10.99 16.50
C VAL A 94 -5.78 -12.37 17.05
N ASN A 95 -4.55 -12.82 16.75
CA ASN A 95 -4.05 -14.12 17.20
C ASN A 95 -3.84 -14.24 18.73
N ALA A 96 -3.79 -13.13 19.47
CA ALA A 96 -3.63 -13.14 20.93
C ALA A 96 -4.96 -13.22 21.69
N GLN A 97 -6.10 -13.14 21.00
CA GLN A 97 -7.45 -13.19 21.58
C GLN A 97 -8.11 -14.57 21.48
N VAL A 98 -7.42 -15.56 20.89
CA VAL A 98 -7.88 -16.94 20.69
C VAL A 98 -7.22 -17.89 21.68
#